data_AF-A0A7H1VM18-F1
#
_entry.id   AF-A0A7H1VM18-F1
#
_cell.length_a   1.000
_cell.length_b   1.000
_cell.length_c   1.000
_cell.angle_alpha   90.00
_cell.angle_beta   90.00
_cell.angle_gamma   90.00
#
_symmetry.space_group_name_H-M   'P 1'
#
loop_
_entity.id
_entity.type
_entity.pdbx_description
1 polymer ?
#
loop_
_entity_poly.entity_id
_entity_poly.type
_entity_poly.pdbx_seq_one_letter_code
_entity_poly.pdbx_strand_id
1 'polypeptide(L)'
;MIKNSMKQILRMPVKSFSFLVLMVLAAFLLTLGCILYIMNNATITKYEDSFITIGTVEQKAFSVKRGTEWNAELKDYSVFQKAEYSSLLPSSILSFPGANYIHEPKKRSYYGSYAPDYILWNTSSPQNFPVVIAEISPIEDCIPDEAVKVIVKKVLFGDSALEGSSLWFCNHYTKNPKPLKKGNSYAVVLLTNYWAHGKHFEAEAKPEKRSVEYVPIELVSKQYDRNGKRMKDTLEGNSEEASPYYEIVNGFYETEIGKRVLNLIEGYAMLRATQPVTGTNATMLLMSFYLGDSYISQGRDISEEEYNQGDQVCLVSKEFAENNKLTLGDEVNLQLYFTNSKISSGTHNMEQWLPITVKGEVLSVFEESRYTIVGIYDTFSGANDERFRLALDEVIVPLASIKNQNSCNIMEYGPMKGSTTSFQIPNGSIDAYMANWEKYGTDELEIIFYDRGYTQLKNGLENIKQVSLLLLVVGMIMVLFLLLFFSHLFITNQKERIAIERCLGVEKKQCRSSLLSGILILLIAGSILGCCLGGVLSQHISADTMDRVYYDTTYSNVIATETKGTSDKVANDFLVVMIVVFSTGAGIALMGVLISVRKINRILNLEPMKLLSEKN
;
A
#
# COMPACT_ATOMS: atom_id res chain seq x y z
N MET A 1 16.15 -67.44 -16.26
CA MET A 1 15.60 -66.60 -17.37
C MET A 1 16.26 -65.22 -17.46
N ILE A 2 16.40 -64.47 -16.36
CA ILE A 2 17.07 -63.14 -16.32
C ILE A 2 18.48 -63.12 -16.96
N LYS A 3 19.31 -64.15 -16.68
CA LYS A 3 20.65 -64.32 -17.27
C LYS A 3 20.65 -64.36 -18.81
N ASN A 4 19.58 -64.89 -19.42
CA ASN A 4 19.44 -64.94 -20.87
C ASN A 4 18.93 -63.60 -21.43
N SER A 5 18.03 -62.90 -20.72
CA SER A 5 17.60 -61.55 -21.08
C SER A 5 18.75 -60.53 -21.00
N MET A 6 19.63 -60.62 -19.99
CA MET A 6 20.81 -59.77 -19.88
C MET A 6 21.79 -59.97 -21.05
N LYS A 7 22.07 -61.23 -21.41
CA LYS A 7 22.90 -61.56 -22.58
C LYS A 7 22.31 -61.03 -23.89
N GLN A 8 20.99 -60.85 -23.98
CA GLN A 8 20.31 -60.31 -25.16
C GLN A 8 20.44 -58.78 -25.25
N ILE A 9 20.29 -58.07 -24.12
CA ILE A 9 20.53 -56.62 -24.05
C ILE A 9 21.96 -56.30 -24.50
N LEU A 10 22.93 -57.12 -24.07
CA LEU A 10 24.35 -57.02 -24.44
C LEU A 10 24.63 -57.29 -25.94
N ARG A 11 23.73 -57.97 -26.66
CA ARG A 11 23.86 -58.23 -28.11
C ARG A 11 23.33 -57.09 -28.98
N MET A 12 22.60 -56.14 -28.41
CA MET A 12 22.09 -54.94 -29.08
C MET A 12 22.48 -53.67 -28.30
N PRO A 13 23.78 -53.42 -28.07
CA PRO A 13 24.25 -52.44 -27.10
C PRO A 13 23.81 -51.02 -27.45
N VAL A 14 23.95 -50.61 -28.72
CA VAL A 14 23.59 -49.26 -29.17
C VAL A 14 22.09 -49.00 -28.99
N LYS A 15 21.23 -49.91 -29.47
CA LYS A 15 19.76 -49.75 -29.42
C LYS A 15 19.23 -49.76 -27.98
N SER A 16 19.79 -50.61 -27.11
CA SER A 16 19.37 -50.71 -25.70
C SER A 16 19.83 -49.49 -24.89
N PHE A 17 21.04 -49.00 -25.17
CA PHE A 17 21.56 -47.79 -24.54
C PHE A 17 20.79 -46.53 -24.98
N SER A 18 20.55 -46.35 -26.28
CA SER A 18 19.74 -45.24 -26.79
C SER A 18 18.32 -45.26 -26.21
N PHE A 19 17.70 -46.43 -26.09
CA PHE A 19 16.40 -46.56 -25.45
C PHE A 19 16.45 -46.16 -23.97
N LEU A 20 17.45 -46.61 -23.23
CA LEU A 20 17.61 -46.25 -21.82
C LEU A 20 17.74 -44.72 -21.65
N VAL A 21 18.60 -44.07 -22.43
CA VAL A 21 18.79 -42.61 -22.38
C VAL A 21 17.50 -41.86 -22.72
N LEU A 22 16.81 -42.25 -23.79
CA LEU A 22 15.55 -41.62 -24.18
C LEU A 22 14.44 -41.86 -23.15
N MET A 23 14.39 -43.04 -22.53
CA MET A 23 13.45 -43.33 -21.45
C MET A 23 13.73 -42.51 -20.20
N VAL A 24 15.02 -42.32 -19.84
CA VAL A 24 15.41 -41.43 -18.74
C VAL A 24 14.93 -40.00 -19.02
N LEU A 25 15.19 -39.47 -20.22
CA LEU A 25 14.76 -38.12 -20.61
C LEU A 25 13.23 -37.99 -20.61
N ALA A 26 12.50 -38.96 -21.18
CA ALA A 26 11.05 -38.91 -21.25
C ALA A 26 10.38 -39.01 -19.86
N ALA A 27 10.88 -39.92 -19.01
CA ALA A 27 10.41 -40.06 -17.62
C ALA A 27 10.78 -38.82 -16.77
N PHE A 28 11.94 -38.22 -17.04
CA PHE A 28 12.36 -36.95 -16.43
C PHE A 28 11.40 -35.81 -16.77
N LEU A 29 11.13 -35.54 -18.05
CA LEU A 29 10.24 -34.44 -18.45
C LEU A 29 8.81 -34.66 -17.94
N LEU A 30 8.31 -35.90 -18.01
CA LEU A 30 6.97 -36.24 -17.52
C LEU A 30 6.86 -36.00 -16.01
N THR A 31 7.83 -36.48 -15.23
CA THR A 31 7.82 -36.33 -13.77
C THR A 31 8.01 -34.89 -13.34
N LEU A 32 8.97 -34.18 -13.97
CA LEU A 32 9.20 -32.76 -13.74
C LEU A 32 7.95 -31.92 -14.07
N GLY A 33 7.32 -32.17 -15.22
CA GLY A 33 6.09 -31.49 -15.64
C GLY A 33 4.94 -31.72 -14.65
N CYS A 34 4.73 -32.96 -14.20
CA CYS A 34 3.70 -33.28 -13.20
C CYS A 34 3.93 -32.57 -11.87
N ILE A 35 5.16 -32.58 -11.33
CA ILE A 35 5.48 -31.96 -10.05
C ILE A 35 5.29 -30.45 -10.13
N LEU A 36 5.88 -29.81 -11.14
CA LEU A 36 5.77 -28.35 -11.32
C LEU A 36 4.31 -27.93 -11.51
N TYR A 37 3.51 -28.70 -12.23
CA TYR A 37 2.10 -28.40 -12.44
C TYR A 37 1.29 -28.44 -11.12
N ILE A 38 1.47 -29.49 -10.32
CA ILE A 38 0.76 -29.67 -9.05
C ILE A 38 1.17 -28.60 -8.04
N MET A 39 2.48 -28.40 -7.85
CA MET A 39 3.00 -27.44 -6.88
C MET A 39 2.59 -26.01 -7.23
N ASN A 40 2.69 -25.65 -8.52
CA ASN A 40 2.33 -24.32 -8.98
C ASN A 40 0.82 -24.03 -8.81
N ASN A 41 -0.05 -25.00 -9.10
CA ASN A 41 -1.49 -24.79 -8.95
C ASN A 41 -1.91 -24.63 -7.47
N ALA A 42 -1.31 -25.39 -6.55
CA ALA A 42 -1.52 -25.20 -5.12
C ALA A 42 -0.98 -23.85 -4.62
N THR A 43 0.13 -23.41 -5.20
CA THR A 43 0.81 -22.16 -4.87
C THR A 43 -0.01 -20.94 -5.31
N ILE A 44 -0.56 -20.94 -6.53
CA ILE A 44 -1.44 -19.86 -7.04
C ILE A 44 -2.63 -19.62 -6.11
N THR A 45 -3.35 -20.68 -5.71
CA THR A 45 -4.52 -20.54 -4.84
C THR A 45 -4.18 -19.97 -3.47
N LYS A 46 -3.05 -20.39 -2.87
CA LYS A 46 -2.64 -19.85 -1.56
C LYS A 46 -2.23 -18.36 -1.65
N TYR A 47 -1.72 -17.92 -2.79
CA TYR A 47 -1.33 -16.52 -2.98
C TYR A 47 -2.52 -15.59 -3.20
N GLU A 48 -3.61 -16.02 -3.83
CA GLU A 48 -4.77 -15.14 -4.07
C GLU A 48 -5.33 -14.52 -2.78
N ASP A 49 -5.28 -15.25 -1.67
CA ASP A 49 -5.78 -14.81 -0.36
C ASP A 49 -4.76 -13.98 0.44
N SER A 50 -3.49 -13.95 0.04
CA SER A 50 -2.40 -13.32 0.81
C SER A 50 -2.06 -11.90 0.36
N PHE A 51 -2.54 -11.51 -0.83
CA PHE A 51 -2.30 -10.18 -1.40
C PHE A 51 -3.53 -9.29 -1.24
N ILE A 52 -3.31 -7.99 -1.26
CA ILE A 52 -4.36 -6.98 -1.25
C ILE A 52 -4.04 -6.02 -2.39
N THR A 53 -5.03 -5.74 -3.23
CA THR A 53 -4.92 -4.74 -4.29
C THR A 53 -5.73 -3.50 -3.92
N ILE A 54 -5.05 -2.37 -3.73
CA ILE A 54 -5.70 -1.09 -3.49
C ILE A 54 -5.47 -0.12 -4.65
N GLY A 55 -6.40 0.81 -4.83
CA GLY A 55 -6.25 1.97 -5.69
C GLY A 55 -6.24 3.25 -4.88
N THR A 56 -5.38 4.20 -5.23
CA THR A 56 -5.45 5.59 -4.74
C THR A 56 -5.89 6.51 -5.86
N VAL A 57 -6.55 7.62 -5.52
CA VAL A 57 -7.15 8.54 -6.49
C VAL A 57 -6.63 9.95 -6.30
N GLU A 58 -6.10 10.55 -7.37
CA GLU A 58 -5.71 11.95 -7.40
C GLU A 58 -6.49 12.70 -8.48
N GLN A 59 -7.12 13.81 -8.09
CA GLN A 59 -7.73 14.71 -9.07
C GLN A 59 -6.67 15.63 -9.65
N LYS A 60 -6.58 15.65 -10.99
CA LYS A 60 -5.66 16.50 -11.74
C LYS A 60 -6.15 17.95 -11.70
N ALA A 61 -5.20 18.88 -11.58
CA ALA A 61 -5.51 20.28 -11.78
C ALA A 61 -5.85 20.51 -13.27
N PHE A 62 -6.95 21.23 -13.52
CA PHE A 62 -7.35 21.62 -14.88
C PHE A 62 -6.37 22.63 -15.48
N SER A 63 -5.91 23.57 -14.64
CA SER A 63 -4.98 24.63 -15.00
C SER A 63 -4.13 25.01 -13.80
N VAL A 64 -3.11 25.83 -14.05
CA VAL A 64 -2.41 26.56 -13.01
C VAL A 64 -2.83 28.01 -13.12
N LYS A 65 -3.50 28.53 -12.09
CA LYS A 65 -3.82 29.94 -11.99
C LYS A 65 -2.62 30.70 -11.46
N ARG A 66 -2.25 31.78 -12.16
CA ARG A 66 -1.26 32.74 -11.71
C ARG A 66 -1.94 33.73 -10.76
N GLY A 67 -1.55 33.70 -9.50
CA GLY A 67 -1.92 34.69 -8.49
C GLY A 67 -0.81 35.73 -8.35
N THR A 68 -1.19 36.89 -7.82
CA THR A 68 -0.25 37.94 -7.43
C THR A 68 -0.53 38.34 -6.00
N GLU A 69 0.53 38.49 -5.20
CA GLU A 69 0.46 38.99 -3.83
C GLU A 69 1.49 40.10 -3.68
N TRP A 70 1.10 41.20 -3.04
CA TRP A 70 2.01 42.31 -2.80
C TRP A 70 3.16 41.84 -1.91
N ASN A 71 4.39 42.23 -2.25
CA ASN A 71 5.55 41.97 -1.45
C ASN A 71 6.22 43.31 -1.12
N ALA A 72 6.22 43.67 0.16
CA ALA A 72 6.75 44.93 0.66
C ALA A 72 8.26 45.09 0.42
N GLU A 73 9.04 44.00 0.50
CA GLU A 73 10.49 44.01 0.26
C GLU A 73 10.80 44.34 -1.20
N LEU A 74 10.08 43.70 -2.12
CA LEU A 74 10.23 43.93 -3.56
C LEU A 74 9.59 45.23 -4.03
N LYS A 75 8.68 45.80 -3.23
CA LYS A 75 7.79 46.92 -3.61
C LYS A 75 7.05 46.65 -4.93
N ASP A 76 6.72 45.39 -5.16
CA ASP A 76 6.04 44.89 -6.35
C ASP A 76 5.20 43.65 -6.01
N TYR A 77 4.37 43.22 -6.96
CA TYR A 77 3.61 41.99 -6.84
C TYR A 77 4.48 40.77 -7.14
N SER A 78 4.68 39.96 -6.12
CA SER A 78 5.20 38.61 -6.28
C SER A 78 4.16 37.72 -6.96
N VAL A 79 4.64 36.84 -7.82
CA VAL A 79 3.80 35.92 -8.58
C VAL A 79 3.86 34.56 -7.92
N PHE A 80 2.70 33.98 -7.63
CA PHE A 80 2.58 32.61 -7.18
C PHE A 80 1.70 31.80 -8.12
N GLN A 81 1.93 30.49 -8.15
CA GLN A 81 1.15 29.54 -8.92
C GLN A 81 0.26 28.75 -7.98
N LYS A 82 -1.02 28.61 -8.34
CA LYS A 82 -1.98 27.81 -7.59
C LYS A 82 -2.68 26.84 -8.54
N ALA A 83 -2.75 25.57 -8.14
CA ALA A 83 -3.56 24.59 -8.84
C ALA A 83 -5.02 25.06 -8.90
N GLU A 84 -5.59 25.05 -10.10
CA GLU A 84 -6.98 25.41 -10.37
C GLU A 84 -7.71 24.18 -10.90
N TYR A 85 -8.88 23.94 -10.32
CA TYR A 85 -9.73 22.79 -10.61
C TYR A 85 -11.02 23.30 -11.24
N SER A 86 -11.49 22.64 -12.29
CA SER A 86 -12.77 22.92 -12.98
C SER A 86 -13.95 22.90 -11.99
N SER A 87 -13.97 21.86 -11.16
CA SER A 87 -14.87 21.64 -10.03
C SER A 87 -14.24 20.59 -9.12
N LEU A 88 -14.69 20.47 -7.86
CA LEU A 88 -14.24 19.38 -6.98
C LEU A 88 -15.13 18.17 -7.22
N LEU A 89 -14.54 17.06 -7.67
CA LEU A 89 -15.30 15.87 -8.04
C LEU A 89 -15.68 15.06 -6.79
N PRO A 90 -16.94 14.60 -6.67
CA PRO A 90 -17.36 13.71 -5.59
C PRO A 90 -16.81 12.29 -5.80
N SER A 91 -16.61 11.54 -4.71
CA SER A 91 -16.16 10.13 -4.81
C SER A 91 -17.17 9.23 -5.53
N SER A 92 -18.44 9.63 -5.64
CA SER A 92 -19.48 8.90 -6.37
C SER A 92 -19.20 8.76 -7.87
N ILE A 93 -18.31 9.56 -8.45
CA ILE A 93 -17.88 9.39 -9.85
C ILE A 93 -17.11 8.07 -10.07
N LEU A 94 -16.55 7.51 -9.00
CA LEU A 94 -15.88 6.22 -9.01
C LEU A 94 -16.90 5.07 -8.91
N SER A 95 -18.19 5.34 -8.70
CA SER A 95 -19.24 4.32 -8.69
C SER A 95 -19.73 4.05 -10.13
N PHE A 96 -19.11 3.12 -10.83
CA PHE A 96 -19.47 2.75 -12.21
C PHE A 96 -19.68 1.23 -12.39
N PRO A 97 -20.43 0.80 -13.42
CA PRO A 97 -20.65 -0.62 -13.68
C PRO A 97 -19.34 -1.38 -13.92
N GLY A 98 -19.13 -2.48 -13.18
CA GLY A 98 -17.95 -3.33 -13.31
C GLY A 98 -16.74 -2.91 -12.46
N ALA A 99 -16.88 -1.90 -11.59
CA ALA A 99 -15.82 -1.49 -10.66
C ALA A 99 -15.47 -2.58 -9.61
N ASN A 100 -16.46 -3.38 -9.20
CA ASN A 100 -16.29 -4.56 -8.34
C ASN A 100 -15.44 -4.31 -7.08
N TYR A 101 -15.75 -3.26 -6.31
CA TYR A 101 -15.03 -2.94 -5.08
C TYR A 101 -15.21 -4.01 -4.00
N ILE A 102 -14.14 -4.27 -3.24
CA ILE A 102 -14.22 -4.92 -1.92
C ILE A 102 -14.50 -3.86 -0.86
N HIS A 103 -13.69 -2.80 -0.85
CA HIS A 103 -14.00 -1.56 -0.13
C HIS A 103 -14.18 -0.42 -1.13
N GLU A 104 -15.31 0.25 -1.03
CA GLU A 104 -15.66 1.37 -1.91
C GLU A 104 -14.71 2.57 -1.73
N PRO A 105 -14.52 3.37 -2.80
CA PRO A 105 -13.73 4.58 -2.75
C PRO A 105 -14.31 5.61 -1.81
N LYS A 106 -13.51 6.01 -0.83
CA LYS A 106 -13.89 7.03 0.14
C LYS A 106 -12.81 8.09 0.24
N LYS A 107 -13.22 9.35 0.05
CA LYS A 107 -12.41 10.51 0.37
C LYS A 107 -12.52 10.75 1.87
N ARG A 108 -11.46 10.44 2.61
CA ARG A 108 -11.37 10.60 4.05
C ARG A 108 -10.99 12.03 4.41
N SER A 109 -11.65 12.54 5.43
CA SER A 109 -11.21 13.71 6.19
C SER A 109 -10.42 13.24 7.40
N TYR A 110 -9.58 14.10 7.95
CA TYR A 110 -9.14 13.95 9.34
C TYR A 110 -9.81 15.01 10.22
N TYR A 111 -9.85 14.72 11.51
CA TYR A 111 -10.53 15.52 12.52
C TYR A 111 -9.54 15.91 13.61
N GLY A 112 -9.76 17.07 14.21
CA GLY A 112 -9.08 17.44 15.44
C GLY A 112 -9.94 17.11 16.64
N SER A 113 -9.39 16.32 17.56
CA SER A 113 -9.95 16.10 18.89
C SER A 113 -9.29 17.06 19.88
N TYR A 114 -10.08 17.82 20.63
CA TYR A 114 -9.56 18.59 21.75
C TYR A 114 -9.22 17.64 22.91
N ALA A 115 -7.95 17.66 23.32
CA ALA A 115 -7.33 16.64 24.17
C ALA A 115 -6.45 17.28 25.26
N PRO A 116 -6.98 18.20 26.10
CA PRO A 116 -6.18 18.89 27.12
C PRO A 116 -5.69 17.96 28.24
N ASP A 117 -6.37 16.83 28.44
CA ASP A 117 -6.07 15.86 29.50
C ASP A 117 -4.95 14.88 29.12
N TYR A 118 -4.49 14.91 27.85
CA TYR A 118 -3.47 14.01 27.35
C TYR A 118 -2.12 14.72 27.16
N ILE A 119 -1.04 13.98 27.39
CA ILE A 119 0.33 14.38 27.08
C ILE A 119 0.56 14.11 25.59
N LEU A 120 0.59 15.18 24.80
CA LEU A 120 0.78 15.15 23.35
C LEU A 120 2.18 15.65 22.95
N TRP A 121 2.66 15.25 21.79
CA TRP A 121 3.93 15.72 21.23
C TRP A 121 3.99 17.25 21.11
N ASN A 122 2.92 17.87 20.60
CA ASN A 122 2.82 19.33 20.44
C ASN A 122 2.88 20.09 21.79
N THR A 123 2.33 19.51 22.86
CA THR A 123 2.42 20.09 24.22
C THR A 123 3.82 19.99 24.82
N SER A 124 4.63 19.04 24.34
CA SER A 124 5.99 18.78 24.84
C SER A 124 7.05 19.69 24.20
N SER A 125 6.74 20.38 23.08
CA SER A 125 7.62 21.38 22.43
C SER A 125 6.91 22.72 22.12
N PRO A 126 6.43 23.44 23.15
CA PRO A 126 5.61 24.64 22.97
C PRO A 126 6.36 25.86 22.41
N GLN A 127 7.70 25.83 22.38
CA GLN A 127 8.54 26.95 21.92
C GLN A 127 8.54 27.14 20.39
N ASN A 128 7.94 26.23 19.62
CA ASN A 128 7.93 26.26 18.16
C ASN A 128 6.61 26.73 17.52
N PHE A 129 5.64 27.21 18.31
CA PHE A 129 4.36 27.66 17.75
C PHE A 129 4.50 29.04 17.07
N PRO A 130 4.31 29.18 15.75
CA PRO A 130 4.69 30.36 14.98
C PRO A 130 3.76 31.57 15.15
N VAL A 131 2.73 31.47 16.00
CA VAL A 131 1.71 32.51 16.20
C VAL A 131 1.90 33.21 17.54
N VAL A 132 1.88 34.54 17.50
CA VAL A 132 1.84 35.41 18.69
C VAL A 132 0.64 36.35 18.59
N ILE A 133 -0.22 36.38 19.60
CA ILE A 133 -1.27 37.39 19.74
C ILE A 133 -0.79 38.41 20.77
N ALA A 134 -0.72 39.68 20.38
CA ALA A 134 -0.10 40.71 21.21
C ALA A 134 -0.78 42.08 21.08
N GLU A 135 -0.54 42.90 22.09
CA GLU A 135 -0.72 44.35 22.03
C GLU A 135 0.63 44.99 21.72
N ILE A 136 0.74 45.73 20.62
CA ILE A 136 1.98 46.39 20.18
C ILE A 136 1.81 47.91 20.13
N SER A 137 2.91 48.66 20.27
CA SER A 137 2.90 50.12 20.12
C SER A 137 4.15 50.56 19.33
N PRO A 138 4.01 51.41 18.29
CA PRO A 138 5.16 51.83 17.49
C PRO A 138 6.06 52.79 18.29
N ILE A 139 7.37 52.71 18.07
CA ILE A 139 8.35 53.58 18.75
C ILE A 139 8.23 55.05 18.26
N GLU A 140 7.83 55.21 17.00
CA GLU A 140 7.58 56.48 16.33
C GLU A 140 6.40 56.37 15.36
N ASP A 141 5.87 57.50 14.90
CA ASP A 141 4.84 57.51 13.86
C ASP A 141 5.41 56.89 12.58
N CYS A 142 4.78 55.84 12.07
CA CYS A 142 5.30 55.10 10.93
C CYS A 142 4.19 54.56 10.02
N ILE A 143 4.57 54.19 8.80
CA ILE A 143 3.76 53.37 7.90
C ILE A 143 4.47 52.02 7.82
N PRO A 144 3.81 50.89 8.14
CA PRO A 144 4.47 49.58 8.18
C PRO A 144 4.52 48.94 6.79
N ASP A 145 4.91 49.69 5.75
CA ASP A 145 5.17 49.22 4.37
C ASP A 145 6.60 48.71 4.17
N GLU A 146 7.38 48.70 5.25
CA GLU A 146 8.67 48.05 5.44
C GLU A 146 8.80 47.64 6.92
N ALA A 147 9.93 47.03 7.32
CA ALA A 147 10.11 46.61 8.71
C ALA A 147 10.34 47.81 9.62
N VAL A 148 9.38 48.08 10.51
CA VAL A 148 9.41 49.16 11.50
C VAL A 148 9.53 48.61 12.92
N LYS A 149 10.05 49.42 13.86
CA LYS A 149 10.16 49.02 15.26
C LYS A 149 8.87 49.23 16.04
N VAL A 150 8.41 48.17 16.69
CA VAL A 150 7.30 48.20 17.65
C VAL A 150 7.75 47.60 18.98
N ILE A 151 7.16 48.06 20.08
CA ILE A 151 7.33 47.48 21.42
C ILE A 151 6.11 46.59 21.69
N VAL A 152 6.36 45.36 22.13
CA VAL A 152 5.29 44.50 22.64
C VAL A 152 4.91 44.98 24.03
N LYS A 153 3.69 45.50 24.16
CA LYS A 153 3.14 45.96 25.43
C LYS A 153 2.64 44.80 26.28
N LYS A 154 2.04 43.80 25.63
CA LYS A 154 1.47 42.64 26.28
C LYS A 154 1.40 41.47 25.30
N VAL A 155 1.74 40.27 25.77
CA VAL A 155 1.49 39.03 25.02
C VAL A 155 0.20 38.40 25.54
N LEU A 156 -0.78 38.22 24.65
CA LEU A 156 -2.06 37.60 24.97
C LEU A 156 -2.02 36.08 24.70
N PHE A 157 -1.22 35.65 23.72
CA PHE A 157 -0.95 34.25 23.39
C PHE A 157 0.41 34.14 22.68
N GLY A 158 1.15 33.05 22.87
CA GLY A 158 2.44 32.81 22.22
C GLY A 158 3.61 32.89 23.21
N ASP A 159 4.77 33.35 22.74
CA ASP A 159 5.97 33.49 23.55
C ASP A 159 5.91 34.72 24.47
N SER A 160 5.70 34.48 25.77
CA SER A 160 5.65 35.54 26.79
C SER A 160 6.97 36.29 26.94
N ALA A 161 8.10 35.72 26.52
CA ALA A 161 9.41 36.39 26.60
C ALA A 161 9.49 37.62 25.68
N LEU A 162 8.56 37.77 24.74
CA LEU A 162 8.46 38.95 23.87
C LEU A 162 7.92 40.18 24.59
N GLU A 163 7.26 40.05 25.74
CA GLU A 163 6.67 41.20 26.45
C GLU A 163 7.73 42.20 26.91
N GLY A 164 7.52 43.48 26.60
CA GLY A 164 8.50 44.56 26.82
C GLY A 164 9.66 44.62 25.82
N SER A 165 9.80 43.64 24.93
CA SER A 165 10.83 43.64 23.89
C SER A 165 10.44 44.48 22.67
N SER A 166 11.42 44.78 21.82
CA SER A 166 11.18 45.42 20.52
C SER A 166 11.26 44.41 19.38
N LEU A 167 10.30 44.47 18.46
CA LEU A 167 10.20 43.60 17.28
C LEU A 167 10.40 44.42 15.99
N TRP A 168 10.75 43.73 14.91
CA TRP A 168 10.55 44.23 13.55
C TRP A 168 9.16 43.82 13.06
N PHE A 169 8.32 44.80 12.74
CA PHE A 169 6.94 44.61 12.30
C PHE A 169 6.76 45.15 10.88
N CYS A 170 6.10 44.38 10.01
CA CYS A 170 5.77 44.84 8.66
C CYS A 170 4.41 44.28 8.22
N ASN A 171 3.55 45.12 7.66
CA ASN A 171 2.35 44.64 6.96
C ASN A 171 2.73 44.22 5.54
N HIS A 172 3.48 43.11 5.46
CA HIS A 172 4.25 42.69 4.29
C HIS A 172 3.40 42.53 3.01
N TYR A 173 2.16 42.06 3.17
CA TYR A 173 1.30 41.67 2.05
C TYR A 173 0.25 42.74 1.66
N THR A 174 0.32 43.94 2.24
CA THR A 174 -0.60 45.05 1.94
C THR A 174 0.14 46.18 1.21
N LYS A 175 -0.33 46.56 0.02
CA LYS A 175 0.31 47.61 -0.80
C LYS A 175 0.37 48.98 -0.11
N ASN A 176 -0.71 49.38 0.53
CA ASN A 176 -0.84 50.69 1.18
C ASN A 176 -1.35 50.50 2.62
N PRO A 177 -0.50 50.11 3.58
CA PRO A 177 -0.92 49.86 4.94
C PRO A 177 -1.33 51.16 5.66
N LYS A 178 -2.27 51.07 6.60
CA LYS A 178 -2.69 52.19 7.46
C LYS A 178 -1.51 52.62 8.38
N PRO A 179 -1.31 53.92 8.64
CA PRO A 179 -0.24 54.38 9.52
C PRO A 179 -0.47 53.93 10.97
N LEU A 180 0.63 53.73 11.71
CA LEU A 180 0.64 53.52 13.14
C LEU A 180 1.08 54.81 13.85
N LYS A 181 0.44 55.14 14.97
CA LYS A 181 0.69 56.36 15.74
C LYS A 181 1.43 56.07 17.03
N LYS A 182 2.50 56.82 17.29
CA LYS A 182 3.25 56.75 18.53
C LYS A 182 2.32 57.08 19.70
N GLY A 183 2.42 56.26 20.75
CA GLY A 183 1.60 56.40 21.96
C GLY A 183 0.30 55.59 21.92
N ASN A 184 -0.17 55.18 20.74
CA ASN A 184 -1.34 54.30 20.60
C ASN A 184 -0.89 52.83 20.66
N SER A 185 -1.81 51.96 21.07
CA SER A 185 -1.57 50.51 21.11
C SER A 185 -2.48 49.81 20.11
N TYR A 186 -2.02 48.68 19.58
CA TYR A 186 -2.71 47.93 18.53
C TYR A 186 -2.76 46.45 18.86
N ALA A 187 -3.94 45.83 18.74
CA ALA A 187 -4.12 44.40 18.85
C ALA A 187 -3.77 43.74 17.50
N VAL A 188 -2.92 42.71 17.56
CA VAL A 188 -2.37 42.02 16.39
C VAL A 188 -2.29 40.51 16.61
N VAL A 189 -2.47 39.76 15.52
CA VAL A 189 -2.09 38.35 15.43
C VAL A 189 -0.90 38.29 14.48
N LEU A 190 0.25 37.86 14.98
CA LEU A 190 1.54 37.91 14.31
C LEU A 190 1.99 36.51 13.91
N LEU A 191 2.52 36.40 12.69
CA LEU A 191 3.32 35.28 12.21
C LEU A 191 4.76 35.74 11.98
N THR A 192 5.72 34.83 12.13
CA THR A 192 7.10 35.08 11.74
C THR A 192 7.27 34.90 10.22
N ASN A 193 7.89 35.88 9.55
CA ASN A 193 8.28 35.84 8.14
C ASN A 193 9.81 35.89 8.00
N TYR A 194 10.31 35.70 6.77
CA TYR A 194 11.74 35.48 6.48
C TYR A 194 12.66 36.53 7.12
N TRP A 195 12.73 37.75 6.58
CA TRP A 195 13.75 38.73 6.98
C TRP A 195 13.21 40.15 7.00
N ALA A 196 13.57 40.90 8.05
CA ALA A 196 13.31 42.33 8.13
C ALA A 196 14.02 43.08 6.99
N HIS A 197 13.35 44.09 6.42
CA HIS A 197 13.80 44.83 5.25
C HIS A 197 13.42 46.31 5.30
N GLY A 198 14.00 47.10 4.40
CA GLY A 198 13.69 48.53 4.21
C GLY A 198 14.54 49.48 5.06
N LYS A 199 14.27 50.77 4.91
CA LYS A 199 15.17 51.84 5.37
C LYS A 199 15.30 51.90 6.89
N HIS A 200 14.21 51.68 7.62
CA HIS A 200 14.25 51.65 9.09
C HIS A 200 15.15 50.50 9.60
N PHE A 201 15.09 49.33 8.96
CA PHE A 201 15.96 48.19 9.30
C PHE A 201 17.42 48.48 8.96
N GLU A 202 17.70 48.95 7.74
CA GLU A 202 19.06 49.24 7.25
C GLU A 202 19.77 50.35 8.04
N ALA A 203 19.01 51.27 8.66
CA ALA A 203 19.56 52.33 9.50
C ALA A 203 20.10 51.82 10.85
N GLU A 204 19.54 50.74 11.39
CA GLU A 204 19.89 50.18 12.71
C GLU A 204 20.73 48.89 12.64
N ALA A 205 20.50 48.07 11.61
CA ALA A 205 21.14 46.76 11.46
C ALA A 205 22.27 46.79 10.43
N LYS A 206 23.35 46.06 10.70
CA LYS A 206 24.39 45.82 9.69
C LYS A 206 23.81 44.96 8.55
N PRO A 207 24.17 45.19 7.27
CA PRO A 207 23.64 44.46 6.12
C PRO A 207 23.78 42.93 6.21
N GLU A 208 24.75 42.45 6.98
CA GLU A 208 25.05 41.04 7.20
C GLU A 208 24.29 40.38 8.38
N LYS A 209 23.56 41.17 9.19
CA LYS A 209 22.73 40.65 10.29
C LYS A 209 21.30 40.40 9.82
N ARG A 210 20.95 39.13 9.69
CA ARG A 210 19.57 38.70 9.47
C ARG A 210 18.75 38.83 10.76
N SER A 211 17.60 39.49 10.68
CA SER A 211 16.63 39.58 11.79
C SER A 211 15.26 39.12 11.31
N VAL A 212 14.51 38.45 12.18
CA VAL A 212 13.16 37.96 11.89
C VAL A 212 12.18 39.14 11.79
N GLU A 213 11.29 39.09 10.82
CA GLU A 213 10.17 40.01 10.64
C GLU A 213 8.88 39.38 11.20
N TYR A 214 8.07 40.16 11.90
CA TYR A 214 6.73 39.78 12.34
C TYR A 214 5.69 40.44 11.45
N VAL A 215 4.81 39.63 10.87
CA VAL A 215 3.79 40.05 9.92
C VAL A 215 2.41 39.84 10.53
N PRO A 216 1.54 40.86 10.54
CA PRO A 216 0.19 40.72 11.04
C PRO A 216 -0.68 39.95 10.03
N ILE A 217 -1.57 39.10 10.52
CA ILE A 217 -2.58 38.43 9.69
C ILE A 217 -3.96 39.06 9.88
N GLU A 218 -4.72 39.16 8.78
CA GLU A 218 -6.11 39.58 8.84
C GLU A 218 -6.94 38.56 9.64
N LEU A 219 -7.92 39.05 10.41
CA LEU A 219 -8.78 38.21 11.24
C LEU A 219 -9.91 37.54 10.42
N VAL A 220 -9.68 37.20 9.16
CA VAL A 220 -10.66 36.62 8.24
C VAL A 220 -10.52 35.09 8.20
N SER A 221 -11.47 34.37 8.79
CA SER A 221 -11.45 32.91 8.86
C SER A 221 -11.80 32.26 7.51
N LYS A 222 -11.40 31.00 7.36
CA LYS A 222 -11.76 30.13 6.24
C LYS A 222 -12.56 28.95 6.76
N GLN A 223 -13.79 28.84 6.31
CA GLN A 223 -14.68 27.71 6.61
C GLN A 223 -15.45 27.32 5.35
N TYR A 224 -15.83 26.05 5.27
CA TYR A 224 -16.56 25.48 4.16
C TYR A 224 -17.84 24.81 4.64
N ASP A 225 -18.86 24.80 3.78
CA ASP A 225 -20.04 23.98 4.01
C ASP A 225 -19.78 22.51 3.63
N ARG A 226 -20.76 21.63 3.90
CA ARG A 226 -20.71 20.20 3.60
C ARG A 226 -20.47 19.86 2.12
N ASN A 227 -20.71 20.80 1.21
CA ASN A 227 -20.54 20.64 -0.23
C ASN A 227 -19.20 21.20 -0.70
N GLY A 228 -18.36 21.71 0.21
CA GLY A 228 -17.08 22.32 -0.11
C GLY A 228 -17.18 23.75 -0.64
N LYS A 229 -18.32 24.43 -0.46
CA LYS A 229 -18.44 25.85 -0.81
C LYS A 229 -17.88 26.69 0.34
N ARG A 230 -16.96 27.61 0.01
CA ARG A 230 -16.41 28.55 0.99
C ARG A 230 -17.52 29.45 1.55
N MET A 231 -17.62 29.46 2.87
CA MET A 231 -18.49 30.37 3.61
C MET A 231 -17.84 31.75 3.66
N LYS A 232 -18.65 32.79 3.53
CA LYS A 232 -18.18 34.19 3.60
C LYS A 232 -18.00 34.57 5.07
N ASP A 233 -16.82 35.06 5.42
CA ASP A 233 -16.55 35.61 6.75
C ASP A 233 -17.28 36.95 6.96
N THR A 234 -17.70 37.25 8.19
CA THR A 234 -18.38 38.51 8.51
C THR A 234 -17.53 39.75 8.24
N LEU A 235 -16.19 39.64 8.32
CA LEU A 235 -15.27 40.73 8.01
C LEU A 235 -14.92 40.81 6.51
N GLU A 236 -15.27 39.79 5.72
CA GLU A 236 -14.89 39.73 4.31
C GLU A 236 -15.66 40.74 3.45
N GLY A 237 -14.93 41.64 2.80
CA GLY A 237 -15.49 42.70 1.97
C GLY A 237 -16.02 43.90 2.77
N ASN A 238 -15.80 43.93 4.09
CA ASN A 238 -16.00 45.13 4.90
C ASN A 238 -14.67 45.88 4.99
N SER A 239 -14.36 46.73 4.01
CA SER A 239 -13.07 47.43 3.93
C SER A 239 -12.81 48.44 5.06
N GLU A 240 -13.85 48.86 5.77
CA GLU A 240 -13.71 49.76 6.93
C GLU A 240 -13.25 48.98 8.17
N GLU A 241 -13.76 47.76 8.35
CA GLU A 241 -13.48 46.91 9.51
C GLU A 241 -12.36 45.88 9.29
N ALA A 242 -12.09 45.44 8.06
CA ALA A 242 -11.02 44.49 7.80
C ALA A 242 -9.65 45.18 7.88
N SER A 243 -8.88 44.86 8.92
CA SER A 243 -7.50 45.29 9.12
C SER A 243 -6.67 44.13 9.69
N PRO A 244 -5.38 44.04 9.39
CA PRO A 244 -4.50 43.07 10.05
C PRO A 244 -4.03 43.57 11.45
N TYR A 245 -4.31 44.82 11.81
CA TYR A 245 -4.06 45.41 13.14
C TYR A 245 -5.14 46.42 13.53
N TYR A 246 -5.48 46.46 14.81
CA TYR A 246 -6.61 47.25 15.32
C TYR A 246 -6.19 48.12 16.49
N GLU A 247 -6.50 49.41 16.43
CA GLU A 247 -6.20 50.33 17.53
C GLU A 247 -7.01 49.97 18.79
N ILE A 248 -6.31 49.85 19.92
CA ILE A 248 -6.88 49.54 21.22
C ILE A 248 -7.34 50.85 21.85
N VAL A 249 -8.65 51.08 21.81
CA VAL A 249 -9.33 52.17 22.53
C VAL A 249 -10.01 51.64 23.79
N ASN A 250 -10.47 52.52 24.68
CA ASN A 250 -11.24 52.12 25.86
C ASN A 250 -12.47 51.30 25.43
N GLY A 251 -12.63 50.10 26.00
CA GLY A 251 -13.72 49.19 25.65
C GLY A 251 -13.46 48.34 24.40
N PHE A 252 -12.21 48.26 23.92
CA PHE A 252 -11.89 47.50 22.69
C PHE A 252 -12.30 46.03 22.78
N TYR A 253 -12.04 45.35 23.90
CA TYR A 253 -12.30 43.91 24.06
C TYR A 253 -13.79 43.56 24.14
N GLU A 254 -14.64 44.56 24.35
CA GLU A 254 -16.10 44.46 24.35
C GLU A 254 -16.69 44.63 22.94
N THR A 255 -15.91 45.13 21.98
CA THR A 255 -16.30 45.21 20.56
C THR A 255 -16.28 43.83 19.88
N GLU A 256 -16.93 43.71 18.72
CA GLU A 256 -16.93 42.47 17.93
C GLU A 256 -15.52 42.01 17.53
N ILE A 257 -14.64 42.96 17.20
CA ILE A 257 -13.25 42.67 16.82
C ILE A 257 -12.44 42.24 18.04
N GLY A 258 -12.59 42.94 19.16
CA GLY A 258 -11.93 42.57 20.40
C GLY A 258 -12.34 41.18 20.90
N LYS A 259 -13.64 40.86 20.86
CA LYS A 259 -14.14 39.51 21.14
C LYS A 259 -13.57 38.46 20.19
N ARG A 260 -13.46 38.78 18.89
CA ARG A 260 -12.82 37.87 17.91
C ARG A 260 -11.35 37.61 18.25
N VAL A 261 -10.60 38.62 18.71
CA VAL A 261 -9.22 38.43 19.21
C VAL A 261 -9.20 37.52 20.44
N LEU A 262 -10.12 37.72 21.39
CA LEU A 262 -10.22 36.84 22.57
C LEU A 262 -10.55 35.39 22.19
N ASN A 263 -11.48 35.19 21.25
CA ASN A 263 -11.84 33.86 20.75
C ASN A 263 -10.68 33.18 20.01
N LEU A 264 -9.81 33.94 19.35
CA LEU A 264 -8.59 33.39 18.73
C LEU A 264 -7.59 32.88 19.77
N ILE A 265 -7.46 33.57 20.92
CA ILE A 265 -6.62 33.09 22.03
C ILE A 265 -7.09 31.69 22.46
N GLU A 266 -8.39 31.53 22.66
CA GLU A 266 -8.99 30.25 23.03
C GLU A 266 -8.82 29.20 21.92
N GLY A 267 -9.11 29.55 20.66
CA GLY A 267 -8.98 28.63 19.54
C GLY A 267 -7.54 28.14 19.31
N TYR A 268 -6.53 29.00 19.48
CA TYR A 268 -5.13 28.57 19.38
C TYR A 268 -4.67 27.77 20.60
N ALA A 269 -5.21 28.05 21.79
CA ALA A 269 -4.99 27.22 22.96
C ALA A 269 -5.57 25.81 22.75
N MET A 270 -6.76 25.69 22.16
CA MET A 270 -7.33 24.41 21.76
C MET A 270 -6.43 23.70 20.74
N LEU A 271 -5.95 24.41 19.72
CA LEU A 271 -5.09 23.84 18.67
C LEU A 271 -3.78 23.23 19.21
N ARG A 272 -3.20 23.82 20.26
CA ARG A 272 -2.01 23.28 20.94
C ARG A 272 -2.27 21.97 21.70
N ALA A 273 -3.52 21.68 22.02
CA ALA A 273 -3.95 20.47 22.70
C ALA A 273 -4.77 19.58 21.76
N THR A 274 -4.51 19.65 20.45
CA THR A 274 -5.25 18.87 19.46
C THR A 274 -4.58 17.55 19.17
N GLN A 275 -5.38 16.50 19.31
CA GLN A 275 -5.08 15.14 18.93
C GLN A 275 -5.66 14.85 17.53
N PRO A 276 -4.84 14.54 16.51
CA PRO A 276 -5.33 14.12 15.20
C PRO A 276 -6.13 12.81 15.27
N VAL A 277 -7.23 12.73 14.52
CA VAL A 277 -8.09 11.54 14.40
C VAL A 277 -8.40 11.26 12.93
N THR A 278 -8.17 10.03 12.47
CA THR A 278 -8.57 9.57 11.13
C THR A 278 -9.56 8.43 11.21
N GLY A 279 -10.71 8.60 10.54
CA GLY A 279 -11.65 7.52 10.29
C GLY A 279 -11.29 6.74 9.03
N THR A 280 -11.26 5.41 9.11
CA THR A 280 -11.10 4.52 7.94
C THR A 280 -12.10 3.36 7.95
N ASN A 281 -12.27 2.69 6.81
CA ASN A 281 -13.03 1.44 6.70
C ASN A 281 -12.14 0.20 6.83
N ALA A 282 -10.82 0.38 6.71
CA ALA A 282 -9.79 -0.63 6.96
C ALA A 282 -8.42 0.07 7.05
N THR A 283 -7.50 -0.41 7.90
CA THR A 283 -6.15 0.17 8.00
C THR A 283 -5.38 0.05 6.69
N MET A 284 -5.54 -1.05 5.94
CA MET A 284 -4.89 -1.25 4.64
C MET A 284 -5.27 -0.21 3.58
N LEU A 285 -6.31 0.61 3.80
CA LEU A 285 -6.64 1.75 2.94
C LEU A 285 -5.83 3.00 3.28
N LEU A 286 -5.11 3.01 4.41
CA LEU A 286 -4.13 4.02 4.77
C LEU A 286 -2.77 3.58 4.23
N MET A 287 -2.19 4.38 3.34
CA MET A 287 -0.96 4.00 2.63
C MET A 287 0.20 3.65 3.57
N SER A 288 0.31 4.31 4.74
CA SER A 288 1.33 3.95 5.73
C SER A 288 1.22 2.50 6.23
N PHE A 289 0.00 1.99 6.45
CA PHE A 289 -0.20 0.57 6.80
C PHE A 289 -0.03 -0.34 5.60
N TYR A 290 -0.51 0.09 4.42
CA TYR A 290 -0.38 -0.69 3.20
C TYR A 290 1.07 -0.88 2.76
N LEU A 291 1.93 0.12 2.96
CA LEU A 291 3.36 0.01 2.65
C LEU A 291 4.13 -0.71 3.77
N GLY A 292 3.53 -0.90 4.95
CA GLY A 292 4.18 -1.50 6.11
C GLY A 292 5.04 -0.53 6.92
N ASP A 293 4.93 0.77 6.63
CA ASP A 293 5.57 1.85 7.41
C ASP A 293 4.97 1.95 8.82
N SER A 294 3.67 1.71 8.92
CA SER A 294 2.95 1.56 10.18
C SER A 294 2.41 0.14 10.33
N TYR A 295 2.48 -0.40 11.54
CA TYR A 295 2.03 -1.76 11.85
C TYR A 295 1.53 -1.84 13.29
N ILE A 296 0.61 -2.78 13.53
CA ILE A 296 0.08 -3.01 14.87
C ILE A 296 1.12 -3.77 15.68
N SER A 297 1.66 -3.12 16.71
CA SER A 297 2.72 -3.65 17.56
C SER A 297 2.17 -4.43 18.76
N GLN A 298 0.97 -4.07 19.24
CA GLN A 298 0.25 -4.77 20.31
C GLN A 298 -1.25 -4.83 20.01
N GLY A 299 -1.91 -5.88 20.47
CA GLY A 299 -3.36 -6.06 20.28
C GLY A 299 -3.69 -6.58 18.89
N ARG A 300 -4.75 -6.04 18.30
CA ARG A 300 -5.26 -6.42 16.97
C ARG A 300 -5.69 -5.20 16.17
N ASP A 301 -5.97 -5.43 14.89
CA ASP A 301 -6.69 -4.43 14.08
C ASP A 301 -8.16 -4.41 14.50
N ILE A 302 -8.84 -3.33 14.14
CA ILE A 302 -10.30 -3.21 14.15
C ILE A 302 -10.87 -4.25 13.17
N SER A 303 -11.89 -4.99 13.57
CA SER A 303 -12.48 -6.03 12.72
C SER A 303 -13.37 -5.43 11.63
N GLU A 304 -13.65 -6.22 10.58
CA GLU A 304 -14.55 -5.79 9.50
C GLU A 304 -15.96 -5.46 10.04
N GLU A 305 -16.44 -6.24 11.01
CA GLU A 305 -17.72 -5.99 11.69
C GLU A 305 -17.70 -4.67 12.47
N GLU A 306 -16.63 -4.39 13.23
CA GLU A 306 -16.48 -3.14 13.98
C GLU A 306 -16.39 -1.93 13.05
N TYR A 307 -15.68 -2.06 11.92
CA TYR A 307 -15.63 -1.04 10.88
C TYR A 307 -17.02 -0.74 10.29
N ASN A 308 -17.79 -1.79 9.99
CA ASN A 308 -19.12 -1.69 9.38
C ASN A 308 -20.18 -1.16 10.35
N GLN A 309 -20.13 -1.57 11.62
CA GLN A 309 -21.08 -1.13 12.66
C GLN A 309 -20.75 0.26 13.20
N GLY A 310 -19.50 0.72 13.05
CA GLY A 310 -19.05 1.97 13.61
C GLY A 310 -18.83 1.87 15.11
N ASP A 311 -18.29 0.74 15.57
CA ASP A 311 -18.04 0.51 16.99
C ASP A 311 -17.04 1.53 17.53
N GLN A 312 -17.19 1.89 18.81
CA GLN A 312 -16.33 2.86 19.48
C GLN A 312 -15.03 2.19 19.95
N VAL A 313 -14.25 1.71 18.98
CA VAL A 313 -12.93 1.11 19.17
C VAL A 313 -11.87 1.91 18.41
N CYS A 314 -10.64 1.91 18.88
CA CYS A 314 -9.57 2.67 18.23
C CYS A 314 -8.23 1.94 18.22
N LEU A 315 -7.38 2.40 17.29
CA LEU A 315 -5.94 2.19 17.33
C LEU A 315 -5.27 3.50 17.73
N VAL A 316 -4.27 3.42 18.59
CA VAL A 316 -3.48 4.57 19.03
C VAL A 316 -2.02 4.36 18.71
N SER A 317 -1.27 5.46 18.51
CA SER A 317 0.17 5.37 18.35
C SER A 317 0.82 4.87 19.64
N LYS A 318 1.93 4.14 19.51
CA LYS A 318 2.72 3.66 20.63
C LYS A 318 3.26 4.79 21.50
N GLU A 319 3.74 5.87 20.88
CA GLU A 319 4.23 7.05 21.60
C GLU A 319 3.13 7.70 22.44
N PHE A 320 1.93 7.89 21.88
CA PHE A 320 0.78 8.41 22.60
C PHE A 320 0.40 7.52 23.79
N ALA A 321 0.35 6.20 23.56
CA ALA A 321 0.02 5.23 24.61
C ALA A 321 1.06 5.24 25.74
N GLU A 322 2.35 5.25 25.41
CA GLU A 322 3.45 5.28 26.38
C GLU A 322 3.45 6.58 27.20
N ASN A 323 3.30 7.73 26.54
CA ASN A 323 3.27 9.04 27.20
C ASN A 323 2.09 9.16 28.19
N ASN A 324 0.96 8.56 27.86
CA ASN A 324 -0.27 8.63 28.67
C ASN A 324 -0.50 7.40 29.56
N LYS A 325 0.45 6.44 29.57
CA LYS A 325 0.35 5.17 30.32
C LYS A 325 -0.92 4.37 29.98
N LEU A 326 -1.33 4.40 28.73
CA LEU A 326 -2.49 3.70 28.20
C LEU A 326 -2.09 2.29 27.73
N THR A 327 -3.01 1.34 27.90
CA THR A 327 -2.86 -0.05 27.50
C THR A 327 -4.10 -0.55 26.77
N LEU A 328 -4.04 -1.77 26.22
CA LEU A 328 -5.18 -2.38 25.54
C LEU A 328 -6.38 -2.50 26.48
N GLY A 329 -7.56 -2.10 26.01
CA GLY A 329 -8.80 -2.08 26.78
C GLY A 329 -9.09 -0.77 27.52
N ASP A 330 -8.12 0.14 27.64
CA ASP A 330 -8.37 1.48 28.16
C ASP A 330 -9.20 2.32 27.17
N GLU A 331 -9.83 3.38 27.67
CA GLU A 331 -10.66 4.28 26.86
C GLU A 331 -9.94 5.61 26.59
N VAL A 332 -10.03 6.09 25.34
CA VAL A 332 -9.62 7.44 24.94
C VAL A 332 -10.85 8.30 24.68
N ASN A 333 -10.94 9.48 25.30
CA ASN A 333 -12.01 10.44 25.03
C ASN A 333 -11.65 11.29 23.82
N LEU A 334 -12.48 11.26 22.77
CA LEU A 334 -12.32 12.06 21.58
C LEU A 334 -13.40 13.16 21.54
N GLN A 335 -12.98 14.43 21.48
CA GLN A 335 -13.81 15.62 21.44
C GLN A 335 -13.61 16.35 20.10
N LEU A 336 -14.27 15.88 19.05
CA LEU A 336 -14.08 16.37 17.68
C LEU A 336 -14.63 17.80 17.54
N TYR A 337 -13.79 18.73 17.10
CA TYR A 337 -14.14 20.16 17.01
C TYR A 337 -13.80 20.83 15.68
N PHE A 338 -12.97 20.22 14.82
CA PHE A 338 -12.83 20.63 13.42
C PHE A 338 -12.66 19.45 12.47
N THR A 339 -12.86 19.73 11.18
CA THR A 339 -12.66 18.79 10.06
C THR A 339 -11.72 19.40 9.01
N ASN A 340 -10.79 18.60 8.48
CA ASN A 340 -10.03 18.91 7.27
C ASN A 340 -10.29 17.86 6.19
N SER A 341 -10.89 18.30 5.08
CA SER A 341 -11.26 17.48 3.93
C SER A 341 -10.42 17.80 2.68
N LYS A 342 -9.20 18.30 2.85
CA LYS A 342 -8.27 18.68 1.78
C LYS A 342 -6.98 17.87 1.78
N ILE A 343 -6.41 17.63 2.96
CA ILE A 343 -5.12 16.95 3.13
C ILE A 343 -5.20 15.84 4.18
N SER A 344 -4.23 14.94 4.20
CA SER A 344 -4.09 13.92 5.26
C SER A 344 -3.53 14.53 6.55
N SER A 345 -3.80 13.87 7.68
CA SER A 345 -3.35 14.25 9.02
C SER A 345 -1.84 14.51 9.10
N GLY A 346 -1.00 13.66 8.51
CA GLY A 346 0.47 13.76 8.60
C GLY A 346 1.10 14.91 7.81
N THR A 347 0.33 15.64 7.00
CA THR A 347 0.82 16.82 6.25
C THR A 347 0.55 18.15 7.00
N HIS A 348 0.52 18.07 8.34
CA HIS A 348 0.03 19.10 9.25
C HIS A 348 0.81 20.42 9.17
N ASN A 349 0.14 21.50 8.75
CA ASN A 349 0.58 22.89 8.88
C ASN A 349 -0.59 23.77 9.41
N MET A 350 -1.27 23.30 10.45
CA MET A 350 -2.48 23.97 10.98
C MET A 350 -2.20 25.26 11.74
N GLU A 351 -0.95 25.47 12.15
CA GLU A 351 -0.52 26.61 12.96
C GLU A 351 -0.73 27.97 12.25
N GLN A 352 -0.89 27.96 10.92
CA GLN A 352 -1.13 29.17 10.12
C GLN A 352 -2.62 29.48 9.89
N TRP A 353 -3.55 28.69 10.42
CA TRP A 353 -4.99 28.95 10.30
C TRP A 353 -5.51 29.81 11.45
N LEU A 354 -6.67 30.43 11.24
CA LEU A 354 -7.45 31.05 12.31
C LEU A 354 -8.46 30.02 12.86
N PRO A 355 -8.28 29.49 14.09
CA PRO A 355 -9.12 28.44 14.66
C PRO A 355 -10.46 28.97 15.21
N ILE A 356 -11.22 29.69 14.38
CA ILE A 356 -12.52 30.31 14.70
C ILE A 356 -13.49 30.15 13.52
N THR A 357 -14.79 30.28 13.79
CA THR A 357 -15.83 30.26 12.75
C THR A 357 -15.78 31.53 11.87
N VAL A 358 -16.53 31.53 10.77
CA VAL A 358 -16.73 32.73 9.93
C VAL A 358 -17.39 33.92 10.65
N LYS A 359 -17.98 33.68 11.82
CA LYS A 359 -18.53 34.73 12.70
C LYS A 359 -17.52 35.22 13.73
N GLY A 360 -16.37 34.57 13.84
CA GLY A 360 -15.35 34.90 14.84
C GLY A 360 -15.57 34.25 16.20
N GLU A 361 -16.42 33.22 16.25
CA GLU A 361 -16.68 32.44 17.46
C GLU A 361 -15.68 31.28 17.57
N VAL A 362 -15.39 30.81 18.78
CA VAL A 362 -14.58 29.61 19.02
C VAL A 362 -15.25 28.40 18.38
N LEU A 363 -14.46 27.50 17.80
CA LEU A 363 -14.97 26.25 17.22
C LEU A 363 -15.50 25.34 18.33
N SER A 364 -16.79 25.03 18.30
CA SER A 364 -17.42 24.13 19.26
C SER A 364 -17.11 22.66 18.98
N VAL A 365 -17.02 21.86 20.05
CA VAL A 365 -17.03 20.39 19.95
C VAL A 365 -18.39 19.96 19.38
N PHE A 366 -18.36 19.27 18.25
CA PHE A 366 -19.56 18.79 17.57
C PHE A 366 -19.86 17.32 17.86
N GLU A 367 -18.87 16.58 18.37
CA GLU A 367 -19.01 15.17 18.73
C GLU A 367 -18.03 14.80 19.84
N GLU A 368 -18.53 14.16 20.89
CA GLU A 368 -17.73 13.62 21.98
C GLU A 368 -18.07 12.14 22.18
N SER A 369 -17.04 11.30 22.28
CA SER A 369 -17.20 9.85 22.46
C SER A 369 -15.95 9.21 23.04
N ARG A 370 -16.14 8.13 23.81
CA ARG A 370 -15.05 7.32 24.34
C ARG A 370 -14.81 6.12 23.44
N TYR A 371 -13.54 5.84 23.15
CA TYR A 371 -13.12 4.74 22.28
C TYR A 371 -12.22 3.77 23.03
N THR A 372 -12.54 2.48 22.99
CA THR A 372 -11.72 1.43 23.60
C THR A 372 -10.51 1.10 22.71
N ILE A 373 -9.31 1.09 23.29
CA ILE A 373 -8.08 0.75 22.57
C ILE A 373 -8.04 -0.76 22.30
N VAL A 374 -8.17 -1.16 21.03
CA VAL A 374 -8.07 -2.57 20.61
C VAL A 374 -6.70 -2.92 20.02
N GLY A 375 -5.92 -1.91 19.66
CA GLY A 375 -4.56 -2.07 19.16
C GLY A 375 -3.69 -0.83 19.36
N ILE A 376 -2.38 -1.06 19.46
CA ILE A 376 -1.36 -0.01 19.54
C ILE A 376 -0.45 -0.17 18.33
N TYR A 377 -0.36 0.84 17.48
CA TYR A 377 0.48 0.81 16.29
C TYR A 377 1.80 1.55 16.50
N ASP A 378 2.84 1.09 15.81
CA ASP A 378 4.15 1.72 15.77
C ASP A 378 4.47 2.10 14.30
N THR A 379 5.32 3.11 14.11
CA THR A 379 5.71 3.61 12.80
C THR A 379 7.23 3.62 12.69
N PHE A 380 7.78 3.03 11.63
CA PHE A 380 9.23 3.02 11.43
C PHE A 380 9.80 4.43 11.26
N SER A 381 10.86 4.72 12.02
CA SER A 381 11.61 5.98 11.96
C SER A 381 12.37 6.03 10.63
N GLY A 382 11.78 6.69 9.62
CA GLY A 382 12.36 6.78 8.27
C GLY A 382 11.39 6.47 7.12
N ALA A 383 10.10 6.23 7.41
CA ALA A 383 9.08 5.95 6.40
C ALA A 383 9.05 7.00 5.26
N ASN A 384 9.08 6.47 4.03
CA ASN A 384 9.11 7.18 2.75
C ASN A 384 7.81 7.97 2.46
N ASP A 385 7.89 8.86 1.46
CA ASP A 385 6.85 9.78 0.96
C ASP A 385 6.03 10.51 2.04
N GLU A 386 6.45 11.74 2.33
CA GLU A 386 5.79 12.64 3.29
C GLU A 386 4.28 12.80 3.06
N ARG A 387 3.79 12.56 1.84
CA ARG A 387 2.36 12.63 1.50
C ARG A 387 1.50 11.59 2.23
N PHE A 388 2.08 10.44 2.59
CA PHE A 388 1.34 9.29 3.13
C PHE A 388 1.53 9.04 4.63
N ARG A 389 2.34 9.87 5.30
CA ARG A 389 2.62 9.72 6.72
C ARG A 389 1.37 9.97 7.57
N LEU A 390 1.30 9.25 8.69
CA LEU A 390 0.37 9.55 9.78
C LEU A 390 0.90 10.73 10.59
N ALA A 391 0.00 11.48 11.21
CA ALA A 391 0.38 12.51 12.18
C ALA A 391 0.92 11.86 13.45
N LEU A 392 1.71 12.66 14.19
CA LEU A 392 2.12 12.28 15.54
C LEU A 392 0.90 12.13 16.44
N ASP A 393 0.99 11.18 17.36
CA ASP A 393 -0.06 10.76 18.29
C ASP A 393 -1.37 10.27 17.67
N GLU A 394 -1.52 10.24 16.34
CA GLU A 394 -2.80 10.05 15.65
C GLU A 394 -3.64 8.85 16.15
N VAL A 395 -4.96 9.06 16.28
CA VAL A 395 -5.92 8.01 16.64
C VAL A 395 -6.68 7.57 15.40
N ILE A 396 -6.75 6.26 15.18
CA ILE A 396 -7.48 5.66 14.05
C ILE A 396 -8.76 5.01 14.58
N VAL A 397 -9.88 5.33 13.96
CA VAL A 397 -11.22 4.84 14.36
C VAL A 397 -11.99 4.31 13.15
N PRO A 398 -13.04 3.49 13.36
CA PRO A 398 -14.01 3.19 12.33
C PRO A 398 -14.61 4.47 11.77
N LEU A 399 -14.58 4.68 10.46
CA LEU A 399 -15.16 5.90 9.88
C LEU A 399 -16.67 5.99 10.13
N ALA A 400 -17.36 4.86 10.23
CA ALA A 400 -18.79 4.81 10.57
C ALA A 400 -19.09 5.21 12.02
N SER A 401 -18.09 5.19 12.93
CA SER A 401 -18.26 5.63 14.33
C SER A 401 -18.43 7.15 14.45
N ILE A 402 -17.94 7.92 13.47
CA ILE A 402 -18.01 9.38 13.44
C ILE A 402 -19.34 9.81 12.79
N LYS A 403 -20.31 10.18 13.62
CA LYS A 403 -21.68 10.47 13.16
C LYS A 403 -21.76 11.73 12.31
N ASN A 404 -20.96 12.75 12.65
CA ASN A 404 -20.95 14.06 11.99
C ASN A 404 -19.81 14.24 10.97
N GLN A 405 -19.33 13.14 10.36
CA GLN A 405 -18.15 13.05 9.49
C GLN A 405 -18.01 14.12 8.38
N ASN A 406 -19.10 14.77 7.93
CA ASN A 406 -19.08 15.68 6.77
C ASN A 406 -19.82 17.02 6.97
N SER A 407 -20.16 17.41 8.20
CA SER A 407 -21.11 18.53 8.41
C SER A 407 -20.65 19.66 9.30
N CYS A 408 -19.54 19.49 10.04
CA CYS A 408 -19.21 20.39 11.14
C CYS A 408 -17.78 20.92 11.04
N ASN A 409 -17.65 22.24 11.17
CA ASN A 409 -16.38 22.95 11.32
C ASN A 409 -15.32 22.55 10.27
N ILE A 410 -15.70 22.55 8.98
CA ILE A 410 -14.79 22.22 7.87
C ILE A 410 -13.88 23.43 7.61
N MET A 411 -12.63 23.34 8.07
CA MET A 411 -11.66 24.44 7.96
C MET A 411 -10.95 24.46 6.60
N GLU A 412 -10.76 23.28 6.02
CA GLU A 412 -10.24 23.13 4.67
C GLU A 412 -11.03 22.07 3.88
N TYR A 413 -11.24 22.35 2.60
CA TYR A 413 -11.89 21.45 1.67
C TYR A 413 -11.14 21.46 0.34
N GLY A 414 -10.90 20.27 -0.24
CA GLY A 414 -10.06 20.14 -1.43
C GLY A 414 -10.42 18.98 -2.37
N PRO A 415 -9.62 18.77 -3.42
CA PRO A 415 -9.76 17.66 -4.35
C PRO A 415 -9.48 16.29 -3.70
N MET A 416 -9.82 15.21 -4.40
CA MET A 416 -9.26 13.89 -4.08
C MET A 416 -7.75 13.89 -4.27
N LYS A 417 -7.04 13.31 -3.31
CA LYS A 417 -5.59 13.12 -3.33
C LYS A 417 -5.28 11.67 -3.01
N GLY A 418 -4.16 11.14 -3.52
CA GLY A 418 -3.77 9.77 -3.24
C GLY A 418 -3.69 9.46 -1.74
N SER A 419 -3.35 10.46 -0.91
CA SER A 419 -3.31 10.33 0.55
C SER A 419 -4.68 10.37 1.24
N THR A 420 -5.69 10.97 0.60
CA THR A 420 -7.03 11.14 1.19
C THR A 420 -8.07 10.20 0.59
N THR A 421 -7.82 9.61 -0.59
CA THR A 421 -8.80 8.79 -1.30
C THR A 421 -8.18 7.47 -1.75
N SER A 422 -8.75 6.38 -1.26
CA SER A 422 -8.34 5.02 -1.61
C SER A 422 -9.53 4.05 -1.59
N PHE A 423 -9.35 2.89 -2.24
CA PHE A 423 -10.32 1.80 -2.35
C PHE A 423 -9.61 0.46 -2.50
N GLN A 424 -10.35 -0.64 -2.40
CA GLN A 424 -9.84 -2.00 -2.65
C GLN A 424 -10.63 -2.69 -3.75
N ILE A 425 -9.94 -3.44 -4.61
CA ILE A 425 -10.52 -4.31 -5.63
C ILE A 425 -9.98 -5.75 -5.49
N PRO A 426 -10.65 -6.76 -6.07
CA PRO A 426 -10.15 -8.12 -6.13
C PRO A 426 -8.77 -8.20 -6.80
N ASN A 427 -7.91 -9.08 -6.29
CA ASN A 427 -6.58 -9.28 -6.87
C ASN A 427 -6.68 -9.74 -8.33
N GLY A 428 -5.82 -9.19 -9.19
CA GLY A 428 -5.79 -9.51 -10.62
C GLY A 428 -6.95 -8.92 -11.44
N SER A 429 -7.76 -8.02 -10.87
CA SER A 429 -8.86 -7.35 -11.57
C SER A 429 -8.51 -5.96 -12.12
N ILE A 430 -7.25 -5.51 -12.02
CA ILE A 430 -6.80 -4.18 -12.46
C ILE A 430 -7.14 -3.93 -13.93
N ASP A 431 -6.84 -4.86 -14.84
CA ASP A 431 -7.12 -4.68 -16.28
C ASP A 431 -8.62 -4.56 -16.57
N ALA A 432 -9.44 -5.37 -15.89
CA ALA A 432 -10.89 -5.32 -16.02
C ALA A 432 -11.47 -4.02 -15.45
N TYR A 433 -10.90 -3.53 -14.34
CA TYR A 433 -11.24 -2.23 -13.77
C TYR A 433 -10.92 -1.11 -14.77
N MET A 434 -9.71 -1.10 -15.32
CA MET A 434 -9.25 -0.05 -16.24
C MET A 434 -10.03 -0.03 -17.55
N ALA A 435 -10.38 -1.20 -18.11
CA ALA A 435 -11.23 -1.28 -19.29
C ALA A 435 -12.64 -0.68 -19.06
N ASN A 436 -13.19 -0.84 -17.85
CA ASN A 436 -14.45 -0.19 -17.49
C ASN A 436 -14.26 1.31 -17.18
N TRP A 437 -13.14 1.70 -16.58
CA TRP A 437 -12.79 3.09 -16.32
C TRP A 437 -12.62 3.90 -17.61
N GLU A 438 -12.00 3.34 -18.65
CA GLU A 438 -11.91 3.97 -19.97
C GLU A 438 -13.28 4.24 -20.59
N LYS A 439 -14.29 3.44 -20.26
CA LYS A 439 -15.64 3.56 -20.81
C LYS A 439 -16.54 4.53 -20.03
N TYR A 440 -16.43 4.54 -18.70
CA TYR A 440 -17.37 5.24 -17.82
C TYR A 440 -16.74 6.34 -16.97
N GLY A 441 -15.41 6.34 -16.85
CA GLY A 441 -14.65 7.24 -15.99
C GLY A 441 -14.43 8.63 -16.60
N THR A 442 -13.46 9.34 -16.03
CA THR A 442 -13.06 10.68 -16.46
C THR A 442 -11.54 10.81 -16.52
N ASP A 443 -11.05 11.64 -17.43
CA ASP A 443 -9.62 11.97 -17.57
C ASP A 443 -9.13 12.93 -16.47
N GLU A 444 -10.05 13.54 -15.71
CA GLU A 444 -9.75 14.47 -14.60
C GLU A 444 -9.21 13.76 -13.35
N LEU A 445 -9.33 12.42 -13.28
CA LEU A 445 -8.81 11.61 -12.18
C LEU A 445 -7.68 10.71 -12.65
N GLU A 446 -6.65 10.62 -11.84
CA GLU A 446 -5.58 9.65 -11.92
C GLU A 446 -5.80 8.58 -10.86
N ILE A 447 -5.76 7.32 -11.29
CA ILE A 447 -5.87 6.17 -10.40
C ILE A 447 -4.55 5.43 -10.42
N ILE A 448 -3.93 5.24 -9.26
CA ILE A 448 -2.70 4.47 -9.09
C ILE A 448 -3.03 3.21 -8.31
N PHE A 449 -2.77 2.05 -8.92
CA PHE A 449 -2.94 0.74 -8.30
C PHE A 449 -1.67 0.25 -7.63
N TYR A 450 -1.87 -0.38 -6.49
CA TYR A 450 -0.84 -1.09 -5.74
C TYR A 450 -1.36 -2.49 -5.46
N ASP A 451 -0.59 -3.51 -5.83
CA ASP A 451 -0.95 -4.93 -5.66
C ASP A 451 0.17 -5.75 -4.99
N ARG A 452 1.19 -5.07 -4.45
CA ARG A 452 2.41 -5.65 -3.86
C ARG A 452 3.12 -6.65 -4.78
N GLY A 453 2.99 -6.49 -6.11
CA GLY A 453 3.63 -7.38 -7.09
C GLY A 453 2.80 -8.62 -7.45
N TYR A 454 1.54 -8.72 -6.99
CA TYR A 454 0.64 -9.84 -7.31
C TYR A 454 0.55 -10.10 -8.83
N THR A 455 0.39 -9.06 -9.66
CA THR A 455 0.25 -9.21 -11.12
C THR A 455 1.52 -9.79 -11.74
N GLN A 456 2.70 -9.32 -11.31
CA GLN A 456 3.98 -9.84 -11.78
C GLN A 456 4.16 -11.31 -11.37
N LEU A 457 3.81 -11.63 -10.11
CA LEU A 457 3.88 -12.98 -9.57
C LEU A 457 2.93 -13.93 -10.30
N LYS A 458 1.66 -13.53 -10.49
CA LYS A 458 0.64 -14.32 -11.20
C LYS A 458 1.09 -14.65 -12.61
N ASN A 459 1.59 -13.68 -13.37
CA ASN A 459 2.11 -13.90 -14.71
C ASN A 459 3.30 -14.88 -14.72
N GLY A 460 4.21 -14.77 -13.74
CA GLY A 460 5.31 -15.72 -13.55
C GLY A 460 4.82 -17.15 -13.29
N LEU A 461 3.86 -17.32 -12.38
CA LEU A 461 3.26 -18.61 -12.05
C LEU A 461 2.48 -19.19 -13.24
N GLU A 462 1.70 -18.39 -13.96
CA GLU A 462 1.00 -18.84 -15.17
C GLU A 462 1.97 -19.31 -16.27
N ASN A 463 3.10 -18.63 -16.44
CA ASN A 463 4.16 -19.07 -17.35
C ASN A 463 4.74 -20.44 -16.93
N ILE A 464 5.02 -20.64 -15.64
CA ILE A 464 5.46 -21.94 -15.11
C ILE A 464 4.38 -23.01 -15.33
N LYS A 465 3.10 -22.66 -15.23
CA LYS A 465 1.97 -23.57 -15.49
C LYS A 465 1.93 -24.01 -16.95
N GLN A 466 2.15 -23.09 -17.88
CA GLN A 466 2.20 -23.40 -19.31
C GLN A 466 3.42 -24.27 -19.66
N VAL A 467 4.59 -23.93 -19.14
CA VAL A 467 5.83 -24.73 -19.37
C VAL A 467 5.69 -26.12 -18.76
N SER A 468 5.14 -26.26 -17.55
CA SER A 468 4.93 -27.56 -16.91
C SER A 468 3.93 -28.44 -17.69
N LEU A 469 2.85 -27.85 -18.22
CA LEU A 469 1.92 -28.56 -19.10
C LEU A 469 2.60 -29.04 -20.39
N LEU A 470 3.44 -28.19 -21.00
CA LEU A 470 4.19 -28.55 -22.19
C LEU A 470 5.14 -29.73 -21.91
N LEU A 471 5.89 -29.68 -20.81
CA LEU A 471 6.79 -30.76 -20.37
C LEU A 471 6.03 -32.07 -20.14
N LEU A 472 4.85 -32.00 -19.52
CA LEU A 472 3.99 -33.15 -19.25
C LEU A 472 3.48 -33.79 -20.55
N VAL A 473 2.96 -33.00 -21.49
CA VAL A 473 2.44 -33.50 -22.78
C VAL A 473 3.56 -34.09 -23.63
N VAL A 474 4.68 -33.37 -23.76
CA VAL A 474 5.85 -33.85 -24.52
C VAL A 474 6.43 -35.12 -23.89
N GLY A 475 6.57 -35.15 -22.56
CA GLY A 475 7.02 -36.33 -21.82
C GLY A 475 6.10 -37.53 -22.03
N MET A 476 4.77 -37.34 -21.95
CA MET A 476 3.78 -38.39 -22.17
C MET A 476 3.83 -38.94 -23.60
N ILE A 477 3.91 -38.06 -24.60
CA ILE A 477 4.02 -38.43 -26.02
C ILE A 477 5.32 -39.20 -26.25
N MET A 478 6.44 -38.73 -25.71
CA MET A 478 7.73 -39.42 -25.83
C MET A 478 7.70 -40.80 -25.18
N VAL A 479 7.18 -40.94 -23.96
CA VAL A 479 7.01 -42.24 -23.31
C VAL A 479 6.19 -43.17 -24.21
N LEU A 480 5.03 -42.72 -24.71
CA LEU A 480 4.18 -43.55 -25.56
C LEU A 480 4.89 -44.01 -26.84
N PHE A 481 5.55 -43.10 -27.57
CA PHE A 481 6.29 -43.44 -28.77
C PHE A 481 7.46 -44.38 -28.49
N LEU A 482 8.21 -44.14 -27.41
CA LEU A 482 9.33 -45.00 -27.01
C LEU A 482 8.84 -46.41 -26.67
N LEU A 483 7.75 -46.54 -25.91
CA LEU A 483 7.16 -47.84 -25.59
C LEU A 483 6.68 -48.57 -26.85
N LEU A 484 6.02 -47.87 -27.79
CA LEU A 484 5.56 -48.46 -29.04
C LEU A 484 6.73 -48.87 -29.94
N PHE A 485 7.70 -47.99 -30.14
CA PHE A 485 8.85 -48.18 -31.03
C PHE A 485 9.79 -49.25 -30.48
N PHE A 486 10.15 -49.18 -29.20
CA PHE A 486 11.02 -50.16 -28.57
C PHE A 486 10.36 -51.53 -28.49
N SER A 487 9.08 -51.60 -28.11
CA SER A 487 8.34 -52.87 -28.14
C SER A 487 8.28 -53.43 -29.57
N HIS A 488 8.14 -52.60 -30.60
CA HIS A 488 8.22 -53.06 -31.99
C HIS A 488 9.62 -53.57 -32.35
N LEU A 489 10.67 -52.76 -32.18
CA LEU A 489 12.03 -53.13 -32.53
C LEU A 489 12.51 -54.36 -31.75
N PHE A 490 12.28 -54.39 -30.43
CA PHE A 490 12.73 -55.48 -29.58
C PHE A 490 12.06 -56.79 -29.97
N ILE A 491 10.75 -56.78 -30.26
CA ILE A 491 10.05 -58.02 -30.63
C ILE A 491 10.39 -58.43 -32.07
N THR A 492 10.50 -57.50 -33.03
CA THR A 492 10.90 -57.79 -34.42
C THR A 492 12.29 -58.43 -34.48
N ASN A 493 13.28 -57.86 -33.76
CA ASN A 493 14.64 -58.42 -33.71
C ASN A 493 14.73 -59.76 -32.97
N GLN A 494 13.65 -60.22 -32.30
CA GLN A 494 13.60 -61.50 -31.61
C GLN A 494 12.69 -62.55 -32.30
N LYS A 495 12.04 -62.23 -33.42
CA LYS A 495 11.16 -63.16 -34.15
C LYS A 495 11.86 -64.47 -34.52
N GLU A 496 13.07 -64.40 -35.07
CA GLU A 496 13.86 -65.56 -35.49
C GLU A 496 14.22 -66.46 -34.29
N ARG A 497 14.69 -65.86 -33.20
CA ARG A 497 14.98 -66.58 -31.95
C ARG A 497 13.73 -67.25 -31.38
N ILE A 498 12.60 -66.53 -31.35
CA ILE A 498 11.32 -67.08 -30.86
C ILE A 498 10.91 -68.28 -31.70
N ALA A 499 11.06 -68.20 -33.03
CA ALA A 499 10.73 -69.31 -33.92
C ALA A 499 11.64 -70.54 -33.67
N ILE A 500 12.94 -70.34 -33.47
CA ILE A 500 13.89 -71.41 -33.12
C ILE A 500 13.52 -72.04 -31.76
N GLU A 501 13.28 -71.24 -30.72
CA GLU A 501 12.87 -71.73 -29.39
C GLU A 501 11.53 -72.48 -29.45
N ARG A 502 10.59 -72.00 -30.28
CA ARG A 502 9.30 -72.64 -30.55
C ARG A 502 9.44 -73.98 -31.28
N CYS A 503 10.38 -74.12 -32.22
CA CYS A 503 10.68 -75.37 -32.91
C CYS A 503 11.41 -76.38 -32.02
N LEU A 504 12.19 -75.89 -31.06
CA LEU A 504 12.88 -76.70 -30.04
C LEU A 504 11.97 -77.13 -28.86
N GLY A 505 10.66 -76.85 -28.93
CA GLY A 505 9.68 -77.31 -27.94
C GLY A 505 9.44 -76.39 -26.73
N VAL A 506 9.94 -75.15 -26.74
CA VAL A 506 9.72 -74.21 -25.63
C VAL A 506 8.25 -73.75 -25.59
N GLU A 507 7.65 -73.76 -24.39
CA GLU A 507 6.27 -73.34 -24.19
C GLU A 507 6.05 -71.84 -24.40
N LYS A 508 4.87 -71.45 -24.91
CA LYS A 508 4.51 -70.03 -25.15
C LYS A 508 4.66 -69.16 -23.90
N LYS A 509 4.36 -69.70 -22.71
CA LYS A 509 4.47 -68.99 -21.43
C LYS A 509 5.91 -68.63 -21.07
N GLN A 510 6.85 -69.53 -21.35
CA GLN A 510 8.28 -69.33 -21.07
C GLN A 510 8.91 -68.32 -22.04
N CYS A 511 8.55 -68.38 -23.34
CA CYS A 511 8.95 -67.36 -24.31
C CYS A 511 8.41 -65.96 -23.94
N ARG A 512 7.14 -65.88 -23.53
CA ARG A 512 6.50 -64.63 -23.09
C ARG A 512 7.22 -64.00 -21.90
N SER A 513 7.51 -64.78 -20.87
CA SER A 513 8.19 -64.28 -19.67
C SER A 513 9.64 -63.86 -19.94
N SER A 514 10.35 -64.53 -20.85
CA SER A 514 11.72 -64.18 -21.24
C SER A 514 11.81 -62.84 -22.00
N LEU A 515 10.83 -62.58 -22.89
CA LEU A 515 10.72 -61.33 -23.64
C LEU A 515 10.32 -60.16 -22.73
N LEU A 516 9.32 -60.42 -21.87
CA LEU A 516 8.81 -59.41 -20.95
C LEU A 516 9.89 -58.99 -19.93
N SER A 517 10.69 -59.93 -19.42
CA SER A 517 11.77 -59.60 -18.48
C SER A 517 12.86 -58.73 -19.10
N GLY A 518 13.18 -58.89 -20.38
CA GLY A 518 14.16 -58.05 -21.08
C GLY A 518 13.72 -56.60 -21.22
N ILE A 519 12.46 -56.38 -21.60
CA ILE A 519 11.88 -55.03 -21.72
C ILE A 519 11.72 -54.39 -20.34
N LEU A 520 11.25 -55.16 -19.35
CA LEU A 520 10.93 -54.64 -18.02
C LEU A 520 12.17 -54.13 -17.27
N ILE A 521 13.33 -54.78 -17.42
CA ILE A 521 14.57 -54.33 -16.76
C ILE A 521 14.98 -52.93 -17.24
N LEU A 522 15.00 -52.71 -18.57
CA LEU A 522 15.38 -51.42 -19.14
C LEU A 522 14.35 -50.33 -18.82
N LEU A 523 13.07 -50.70 -18.84
CA LEU A 523 11.98 -49.79 -18.56
C LEU A 523 11.97 -49.34 -17.09
N ILE A 524 12.13 -50.28 -16.14
CA ILE A 524 12.20 -49.95 -14.71
C ILE A 524 13.45 -49.10 -14.43
N ALA A 525 14.62 -49.49 -14.96
CA ALA A 525 15.86 -48.73 -14.75
C ALA A 525 15.76 -47.29 -15.30
N GLY A 526 15.27 -47.14 -16.53
CA GLY A 526 15.10 -45.81 -17.14
C GLY A 526 14.05 -44.96 -16.44
N SER A 527 12.94 -45.57 -16.00
CA SER A 527 11.88 -44.87 -15.28
C SER A 527 12.35 -44.41 -13.90
N ILE A 528 13.02 -45.25 -13.12
CA ILE A 528 13.56 -44.87 -11.80
C ILE A 528 14.54 -43.71 -11.94
N LEU A 529 15.53 -43.84 -12.83
CA LEU A 529 16.54 -42.79 -13.02
C LEU A 529 15.91 -41.48 -13.49
N GLY A 530 15.02 -41.52 -14.49
CA GLY A 530 14.35 -40.33 -14.99
C GLY A 530 13.43 -39.67 -13.97
N CYS A 531 12.62 -40.45 -13.25
CA CYS A 531 11.71 -39.92 -12.23
C CYS A 531 12.48 -39.32 -11.06
N CYS A 532 13.54 -39.97 -10.58
CA CYS A 532 14.40 -39.41 -9.53
C CYS A 532 15.06 -38.10 -9.95
N LEU A 533 15.60 -38.02 -11.17
CA LEU A 533 16.17 -36.78 -11.71
C LEU A 533 15.12 -35.67 -11.81
N GLY A 534 13.89 -36.01 -12.22
CA GLY A 534 12.77 -35.07 -12.30
C GLY A 534 12.37 -34.53 -10.93
N GLY A 535 12.32 -35.42 -9.93
CA GLY A 535 12.05 -35.06 -8.53
C GLY A 535 13.12 -34.13 -7.94
N VAL A 536 14.40 -34.48 -8.06
CA VAL A 536 15.51 -33.66 -7.54
C VAL A 536 15.53 -32.27 -8.19
N LEU A 537 15.41 -32.19 -9.52
CA LEU A 537 15.43 -30.90 -10.21
C LEU A 537 14.20 -30.05 -9.86
N SER A 538 13.03 -30.66 -9.70
CA SER A 538 11.82 -29.94 -9.29
C SER A 538 11.99 -29.25 -7.94
N GLN A 539 12.63 -29.92 -6.97
CA GLN A 539 12.91 -29.34 -5.66
C GLN A 539 13.85 -28.14 -5.76
N HIS A 540 14.88 -28.20 -6.61
CA HIS A 540 15.77 -27.06 -6.84
C HIS A 540 15.06 -25.87 -7.50
N ILE A 541 14.22 -26.11 -8.52
CA ILE A 541 13.46 -25.04 -9.21
C ILE A 541 12.45 -24.40 -8.26
N SER A 542 11.73 -25.21 -7.48
CA SER A 542 10.77 -24.72 -6.50
C SER A 542 11.47 -23.91 -5.40
N ALA A 543 12.62 -24.35 -4.89
CA ALA A 543 13.38 -23.61 -3.89
C ALA A 543 13.89 -22.26 -4.41
N ASP A 544 14.53 -22.20 -5.59
CA ASP A 544 15.06 -20.95 -6.16
C ASP A 544 13.93 -19.96 -6.54
N THR A 545 12.80 -20.48 -7.05
CA THR A 545 11.62 -19.66 -7.36
C THR A 545 10.98 -19.13 -6.08
N MET A 546 10.87 -19.96 -5.03
CA MET A 546 10.34 -19.52 -3.75
C MET A 546 11.25 -18.53 -3.06
N ASP A 547 12.56 -18.75 -3.00
CA ASP A 547 13.49 -17.83 -2.36
C ASP A 547 13.48 -16.45 -3.04
N ARG A 548 13.48 -16.37 -4.38
CA ARG A 548 13.36 -15.06 -5.07
C ARG A 548 12.03 -14.35 -4.79
N VAL A 549 10.95 -15.10 -4.56
CA VAL A 549 9.61 -14.57 -4.28
C VAL A 549 9.45 -14.16 -2.81
N TYR A 550 10.08 -14.87 -1.87
CA TYR A 550 10.06 -14.56 -0.44
C TYR A 550 11.06 -13.47 -0.04
N TYR A 551 12.16 -13.27 -0.79
CA TYR A 551 13.23 -12.34 -0.45
C TYR A 551 13.27 -11.05 -1.29
N ASP A 552 12.27 -10.76 -2.15
CA ASP A 552 12.08 -9.39 -2.64
C ASP A 552 11.55 -8.51 -1.49
N THR A 553 12.52 -8.04 -0.70
CA THR A 553 12.37 -7.22 0.51
C THR A 553 11.71 -5.86 0.26
N THR A 554 11.36 -5.53 -0.99
CA THR A 554 10.73 -4.26 -1.34
C THR A 554 9.24 -4.21 -0.95
N TYR A 555 8.56 -5.36 -0.76
CA TYR A 555 7.08 -5.38 -0.63
C TYR A 555 6.46 -6.33 0.41
N SER A 556 7.21 -6.99 1.31
CA SER A 556 6.58 -7.89 2.30
C SER A 556 7.17 -7.80 3.71
N ASN A 557 6.43 -7.16 4.62
CA ASN A 557 6.58 -7.32 6.07
C ASN A 557 5.57 -8.36 6.61
N VAL A 558 5.47 -9.52 5.96
CA VAL A 558 4.76 -10.70 6.49
C VAL A 558 5.77 -11.57 7.23
N ILE A 559 6.51 -10.99 8.18
CA ILE A 559 7.61 -11.68 8.88
C ILE A 559 7.14 -12.25 10.24
N ALA A 560 5.95 -11.92 10.75
CA ALA A 560 5.57 -12.32 12.11
C ALA A 560 4.79 -13.65 12.24
N THR A 561 4.21 -14.21 11.17
CA THR A 561 3.28 -15.37 11.30
C THR A 561 3.75 -16.69 10.68
N GLU A 562 4.86 -16.77 9.93
CA GLU A 562 5.16 -17.97 9.13
C GLU A 562 6.27 -18.91 9.66
N THR A 563 6.84 -18.71 10.85
CA THR A 563 7.89 -19.64 11.34
C THR A 563 7.38 -21.06 11.67
N LYS A 564 6.07 -21.25 11.85
CA LYS A 564 5.46 -22.59 11.95
C LYS A 564 5.01 -23.17 10.61
N GLY A 565 4.60 -22.32 9.65
CA GLY A 565 4.06 -22.76 8.35
C GLY A 565 5.12 -23.27 7.37
N THR A 566 6.36 -22.79 7.47
CA THR A 566 7.44 -23.19 6.56
C THR A 566 7.85 -24.66 6.75
N SER A 567 7.86 -25.16 7.99
CA SER A 567 8.20 -26.57 8.26
C SER A 567 7.13 -27.54 7.73
N ASP A 568 5.85 -27.20 7.89
CA ASP A 568 4.74 -28.03 7.41
C ASP A 568 4.62 -28.00 5.87
N LYS A 569 4.92 -26.85 5.24
CA LYS A 569 4.95 -26.69 3.78
C LYS A 569 6.06 -27.52 3.13
N VAL A 570 7.28 -27.46 3.67
CA VAL A 570 8.42 -28.25 3.18
C VAL A 570 8.16 -29.76 3.29
N ALA A 571 7.53 -30.20 4.38
CA ALA A 571 7.15 -31.60 4.56
C ALA A 571 6.08 -32.06 3.56
N ASN A 572 5.08 -31.22 3.28
CA ASN A 572 4.01 -31.51 2.34
C ASN A 572 4.53 -31.54 0.88
N ASP A 573 5.39 -30.60 0.50
CA ASP A 573 6.00 -30.54 -0.83
C ASP A 573 6.88 -31.77 -1.10
N PHE A 574 7.67 -32.22 -0.12
CA PHE A 574 8.45 -33.45 -0.21
C PHE A 574 7.58 -34.69 -0.42
N LEU A 575 6.45 -34.77 0.29
CA LEU A 575 5.50 -35.88 0.18
C LEU A 575 4.87 -35.90 -1.24
N VAL A 576 4.45 -34.75 -1.75
CA VAL A 576 3.91 -34.62 -3.12
C VAL A 576 4.93 -35.08 -4.16
N VAL A 577 6.19 -34.65 -4.05
CA VAL A 577 7.27 -35.08 -4.95
C VAL A 577 7.39 -36.61 -4.95
N MET A 578 7.43 -37.25 -3.77
CA MET A 578 7.55 -38.70 -3.67
C MET A 578 6.36 -39.44 -4.29
N ILE A 579 5.12 -38.99 -4.03
CA ILE A 579 3.92 -39.58 -4.65
C ILE A 579 3.99 -39.49 -6.17
N VAL A 580 4.39 -38.33 -6.72
CA VAL A 580 4.47 -38.14 -8.17
C VAL A 580 5.56 -39.03 -8.77
N VAL A 581 6.75 -39.10 -8.15
CA VAL A 581 7.85 -39.98 -8.60
C VAL A 581 7.42 -41.46 -8.65
N PHE A 582 6.73 -41.95 -7.60
CA PHE A 582 6.26 -43.34 -7.59
C PHE A 582 5.13 -43.57 -8.60
N SER A 583 4.17 -42.65 -8.70
CA SER A 583 3.02 -42.80 -9.59
C SER A 583 3.38 -42.69 -11.07
N THR A 584 4.29 -41.78 -11.46
CA THR A 584 4.78 -41.70 -12.84
C THR A 584 5.61 -42.93 -13.21
N GLY A 585 6.53 -43.36 -12.33
CA GLY A 585 7.31 -44.58 -12.53
C GLY A 585 6.45 -45.84 -12.68
N ALA A 586 5.46 -46.02 -11.79
CA ALA A 586 4.51 -47.12 -11.87
C ALA A 586 3.63 -47.03 -13.13
N GLY A 587 3.18 -45.83 -13.51
CA GLY A 587 2.40 -45.60 -14.72
C GLY A 587 3.13 -45.99 -15.99
N ILE A 588 4.41 -45.59 -16.13
CA ILE A 588 5.27 -45.98 -17.26
C ILE A 588 5.45 -47.50 -17.30
N ALA A 589 5.67 -48.13 -16.14
CA ALA A 589 5.82 -49.59 -16.02
C ALA A 589 4.56 -50.35 -16.44
N LEU A 590 3.40 -49.96 -15.93
CA LEU A 590 2.12 -50.57 -16.27
C LEU A 590 1.82 -50.43 -17.76
N MET A 591 1.98 -49.22 -18.32
CA MET A 591 1.74 -48.96 -19.74
C MET A 591 2.69 -49.77 -20.62
N GLY A 592 3.97 -49.86 -20.25
CA GLY A 592 4.96 -50.66 -20.97
C GLY A 592 4.66 -52.15 -20.96
N VAL A 593 4.20 -52.69 -19.82
CA VAL A 593 3.75 -54.08 -19.71
C VAL A 593 2.53 -54.33 -20.60
N LEU A 594 1.52 -53.45 -20.57
CA LEU A 594 0.31 -53.58 -21.39
C LEU A 594 0.63 -53.62 -22.89
N ILE A 595 1.42 -52.64 -23.37
CA ILE A 595 1.84 -52.56 -24.77
C ILE A 595 2.64 -53.80 -25.18
N SER A 596 3.61 -54.20 -24.34
CA SER A 596 4.49 -55.33 -24.61
C SER A 596 3.74 -56.66 -24.62
N VAL A 597 2.87 -56.92 -23.64
CA VAL A 597 2.05 -58.13 -23.58
C VAL A 597 1.13 -58.23 -24.79
N ARG A 598 0.49 -57.13 -25.21
CA ARG A 598 -0.37 -57.11 -26.41
C ARG A 598 0.43 -57.48 -27.67
N LYS A 599 1.61 -56.89 -27.88
CA LYS A 599 2.46 -57.19 -29.04
C LYS A 599 3.06 -58.60 -28.99
N ILE A 600 3.54 -59.04 -27.82
CA ILE A 600 4.11 -60.39 -27.63
C ILE A 600 3.03 -61.46 -27.88
N ASN A 601 1.82 -61.29 -27.34
CA ASN A 601 0.73 -62.25 -27.56
C ASN A 601 0.32 -62.34 -29.04
N ARG A 602 0.32 -61.20 -29.77
CA ARG A 602 0.06 -61.20 -31.22
C ARG A 602 1.09 -62.04 -31.97
N ILE A 603 2.36 -61.98 -31.58
CA ILE A 603 3.45 -62.70 -32.24
C ILE A 603 3.52 -64.18 -31.83
N LEU A 604 3.25 -64.51 -30.57
CA LEU A 604 3.21 -65.91 -30.08
C LEU A 604 2.00 -66.71 -30.60
N ASN A 605 1.02 -66.04 -31.22
CA ASN A 605 -0.11 -66.67 -31.89
C ASN A 605 0.14 -66.94 -33.39
N LEU A 606 1.28 -66.50 -33.94
CA LEU A 606 1.70 -66.84 -35.30
C LEU A 606 2.36 -68.23 -35.33
N GLU A 607 2.23 -68.93 -36.45
CA GLU A 607 2.88 -70.22 -36.67
C GLU A 607 4.40 -70.07 -36.76
N PRO A 608 5.22 -70.98 -36.18
CA PRO A 608 6.68 -70.88 -36.21
C PRO A 608 7.27 -70.79 -37.62
N MET A 609 6.65 -71.45 -38.60
CA MET A 609 7.07 -71.41 -40.00
C MET A 609 6.80 -70.04 -40.65
N LYS A 610 5.69 -69.37 -40.31
CA LYS A 610 5.39 -68.00 -40.79
C LYS A 610 6.37 -66.97 -40.23
N LEU A 611 6.85 -67.17 -39.00
CA LEU A 611 7.86 -66.31 -38.36
C LEU A 611 9.26 -66.47 -38.99
N LEU A 612 9.57 -67.63 -39.58
CA LEU A 612 10.82 -67.90 -40.29
C LEU A 612 10.77 -67.49 -41.77
N SER A 613 9.58 -67.50 -42.39
CA SER A 613 9.38 -67.11 -43.79
C SER A 613 9.34 -65.60 -44.02
N GLU A 614 9.04 -64.80 -42.99
CA GLU A 614 9.20 -63.34 -43.01
C GLU A 614 10.70 -63.01 -42.92
N LYS A 615 11.42 -63.05 -44.05
CA LYS A 615 12.73 -62.40 -44.17
C LYS A 615 12.50 -60.88 -44.08
N ASN A 616 13.29 -60.22 -43.21
CA ASN A 616 13.25 -58.76 -42.97
C ASN A 616 13.10 -57.92 -44.23
#